data_AF-I7J206-F1
#
_entry.id   AF-I7J206-F1
#
_cell.length_a   1.000
_cell.length_b   1.000
_cell.length_c   1.000
_cell.angle_alpha   90.00
_cell.angle_beta   90.00
_cell.angle_gamma   90.00
#
_symmetry.space_group_name_H-M   'P 1'
#
loop_
_entity.id
_entity.type
_entity.pdbx_description
1 polymer ?
#
loop_
_entity_poly.entity_id
_entity_poly.type
_entity_poly.pdbx_seq_one_letter_code
_entity_poly.pdbx_strand_id
1 'polypeptide(L)'
;MKFSKSIAYSVTFMTLLSCSGSIISGKVMADEIHSSEVTQITKTNQGWSEHKIELLVDQLQENYSDLGRSYLKKMVVAQLNGDYKIPLQENATSTSPFVSFAVQGGWKGITVSQMGAAIDTAISIALGGIATAGIKAALSSMSKSAAKNVIKTAVIKVLGSSVPAATIEYALNYASPGYQIAKYWDEHDAYPNNGRINF
;
A
#
# COMPACT_ATOMS: atom_id res chain seq x y z
N MET A 1 -32.31 20.63 52.52
CA MET A 1 -31.57 21.91 52.51
C MET A 1 -30.20 21.68 53.13
N LYS A 2 -29.13 21.59 52.33
CA LYS A 2 -27.75 22.09 52.59
C LYS A 2 -26.81 21.60 51.48
N PHE A 3 -26.15 22.57 50.87
CA PHE A 3 -25.23 22.50 49.73
C PHE A 3 -23.79 22.19 50.14
N SER A 4 -22.99 21.94 49.10
CA SER A 4 -21.53 22.20 48.97
C SER A 4 -20.63 20.98 49.22
N LYS A 5 -19.51 20.75 48.52
CA LYS A 5 -18.75 21.57 47.54
C LYS A 5 -17.76 20.64 46.80
N SER A 6 -17.27 21.12 45.66
CA SER A 6 -16.35 20.53 44.68
C SER A 6 -15.08 19.83 45.20
N ILE A 7 -14.62 18.84 44.45
CA ILE A 7 -13.21 18.42 44.41
C ILE A 7 -12.75 18.45 42.96
N ALA A 8 -11.92 19.45 42.64
CA ALA A 8 -11.14 19.53 41.42
C ALA A 8 -9.68 19.41 41.84
N TYR A 9 -8.96 18.43 41.30
CA TYR A 9 -7.50 18.47 41.26
C TYR A 9 -7.03 17.93 39.90
N SER A 10 -6.53 18.88 39.11
CA SER A 10 -5.84 18.71 37.83
C SER A 10 -4.50 18.05 38.08
N VAL A 11 -4.22 16.93 37.41
CA VAL A 11 -2.90 16.29 37.42
C VAL A 11 -2.19 16.66 36.12
N THR A 12 -1.35 17.68 36.20
CA THR A 12 -0.37 18.03 35.18
C THR A 12 0.93 17.31 35.54
N PHE A 13 1.39 16.35 34.72
CA PHE A 13 2.70 15.73 34.89
C PHE A 13 3.63 16.21 33.78
N MET A 14 4.62 17.01 34.17
CA MET A 14 5.72 17.50 33.34
C MET A 14 7.00 16.80 33.81
N THR A 15 7.68 16.06 32.94
CA THR A 15 9.09 15.62 33.08
C THR A 15 9.64 15.49 31.66
N LEU A 16 10.54 16.37 31.21
CA LEU A 16 11.97 16.57 31.48
C LEU A 16 12.81 16.07 30.30
N LEU A 17 13.40 17.06 29.65
CA LEU A 17 14.42 17.02 28.61
C LEU A 17 15.61 16.12 29.02
N SER A 18 16.10 15.29 28.11
CA SER A 18 17.44 14.70 28.21
C SER A 18 18.10 14.74 26.83
N CYS A 19 18.97 15.75 26.68
CA CYS A 19 19.96 15.83 25.61
C CYS A 19 20.99 14.72 25.77
N SER A 20 21.32 14.07 24.68
CA SER A 20 22.65 13.47 24.48
C SER A 20 23.00 13.63 23.00
N GLY A 21 23.71 14.72 22.70
CA GLY A 21 24.39 14.90 21.44
C GLY A 21 25.63 14.01 21.39
N SER A 22 25.81 13.30 20.29
CA SER A 22 27.10 12.71 19.95
C SER A 22 27.72 13.55 18.84
N ILE A 23 28.87 14.16 19.16
CA ILE A 23 29.76 14.84 18.24
C ILE A 23 30.61 13.74 17.59
N ILE A 24 30.59 13.64 16.25
CA ILE A 24 31.70 13.05 15.50
C ILE A 24 32.11 14.07 14.44
N SER A 25 33.28 14.65 14.68
CA SER A 25 34.08 15.44 13.76
C SER A 25 34.86 14.51 12.84
N GLY A 26 34.92 14.80 11.53
CA GLY A 26 35.82 14.05 10.65
C GLY A 26 35.61 14.19 9.15
N LYS A 27 36.08 15.31 8.60
CA LYS A 27 36.83 15.41 7.33
C LYS A 27 36.10 15.11 6.00
N VAL A 28 35.87 16.19 5.25
CA VAL A 28 35.61 16.19 3.81
C VAL A 28 36.83 15.61 3.08
N MET A 29 36.61 14.57 2.28
CA MET A 29 37.40 14.29 1.09
C MET A 29 36.44 13.97 -0.06
N ALA A 30 36.48 14.85 -1.06
CA ALA A 30 36.04 14.51 -2.39
C ALA A 30 37.07 13.56 -2.99
N ASP A 31 36.65 12.41 -3.49
CA ASP A 31 36.80 12.11 -4.91
C ASP A 31 36.00 10.85 -5.30
N GLU A 32 35.50 10.93 -6.53
CA GLU A 32 35.21 9.87 -7.50
C GLU A 32 34.03 8.89 -7.36
N ILE A 33 33.38 8.79 -8.51
CA ILE A 33 32.11 8.15 -8.86
C ILE A 33 32.29 6.63 -8.98
N HIS A 34 31.48 5.86 -8.24
CA HIS A 34 30.97 4.59 -8.76
C HIS A 34 29.58 4.26 -8.22
N SER A 35 28.69 3.97 -9.16
CA SER A 35 27.29 3.57 -8.99
C SER A 35 27.12 2.47 -7.94
N SER A 36 26.30 2.74 -6.92
CA SER A 36 25.73 1.74 -6.02
C SER A 36 24.43 2.30 -5.44
N GLU A 37 23.40 2.35 -6.27
CA GLU A 37 22.02 2.59 -5.84
C GLU A 37 21.47 1.29 -5.25
N VAL A 38 21.94 0.92 -4.05
CA VAL A 38 21.38 -0.18 -3.26
C VAL A 38 21.23 0.29 -1.81
N THR A 39 19.97 0.56 -1.47
CA THR A 39 19.40 0.42 -0.12
C THR A 39 19.55 1.62 0.83
N GLN A 40 18.77 2.69 0.59
CA GLN A 40 18.14 3.43 1.68
C GLN A 40 16.70 2.92 1.84
N ILE A 41 16.50 1.96 2.74
CA ILE A 41 15.16 1.59 3.21
C ILE A 41 14.74 2.67 4.20
N THR A 42 13.99 3.64 3.69
CA THR A 42 13.36 4.68 4.48
C THR A 42 12.46 4.01 5.52
N LYS A 43 12.68 4.34 6.80
CA LYS A 43 11.83 3.95 7.93
C LYS A 43 10.37 4.15 7.55
N THR A 44 9.61 3.06 7.43
CA THR A 44 8.20 3.15 7.02
C THR A 44 7.38 3.82 8.12
N ASN A 45 6.39 4.63 7.75
CA ASN A 45 5.49 5.27 8.74
C ASN A 45 4.74 4.24 9.60
N GLN A 46 4.61 3.00 9.12
CA GLN A 46 3.99 1.87 9.81
C GLN A 46 4.99 1.00 10.60
N GLY A 47 6.30 1.29 10.54
CA GLY A 47 7.33 0.59 11.33
C GLY A 47 7.51 -0.90 11.01
N TRP A 48 7.15 -1.36 9.81
CA TRP A 48 7.29 -2.76 9.42
C TRP A 48 8.77 -3.16 9.29
N SER A 49 9.10 -4.38 9.73
CA SER A 49 10.43 -4.96 9.54
C SER A 49 10.64 -5.37 8.08
N GLU A 50 11.90 -5.41 7.67
CA GLU A 50 12.28 -5.84 6.31
C GLU A 50 11.77 -7.23 5.98
N HIS A 51 11.87 -8.16 6.92
CA HIS A 51 11.37 -9.53 6.76
C HIS A 51 9.87 -9.56 6.46
N LYS A 52 9.08 -8.69 7.10
CA LYS A 52 7.63 -8.62 6.88
C LYS A 52 7.28 -8.03 5.50
N ILE A 53 8.08 -7.07 5.03
CA ILE A 53 7.97 -6.53 3.68
C ILE A 53 8.28 -7.63 2.65
N GLU A 54 9.37 -8.38 2.85
CA GLU A 54 9.76 -9.47 1.94
C GLU A 54 8.71 -10.59 1.90
N LEU A 55 8.13 -10.99 3.04
CA LEU A 55 7.03 -11.97 3.07
C LEU A 55 5.81 -11.53 2.24
N LEU A 56 5.43 -10.25 2.33
CA LEU A 56 4.36 -9.70 1.51
C LEU A 56 4.74 -9.71 0.03
N VAL A 57 5.98 -9.32 -0.30
CA VAL A 57 6.48 -9.34 -1.68
C VAL A 57 6.48 -10.77 -2.25
N ASP A 58 6.87 -11.78 -1.47
CA ASP A 58 6.81 -13.19 -1.87
C ASP A 58 5.38 -13.60 -2.23
N GLN A 59 4.42 -13.30 -1.36
CA GLN A 59 3.02 -13.65 -1.58
C GLN A 59 2.39 -12.89 -2.75
N LEU A 60 2.81 -11.65 -3.00
CA LEU A 60 2.42 -10.92 -4.20
C LEU A 60 3.04 -11.55 -5.45
N GLN A 61 4.31 -11.96 -5.41
CA GLN A 61 4.98 -12.58 -6.55
C GLN A 61 4.32 -13.90 -6.98
N GLU A 62 3.78 -14.67 -6.02
CA GLU A 62 3.01 -15.89 -6.31
C GLU A 62 1.73 -15.61 -7.11
N ASN A 63 1.04 -14.50 -6.79
CA ASN A 63 -0.21 -14.12 -7.45
C ASN A 63 0.00 -13.28 -8.71
N TYR A 64 1.14 -12.59 -8.82
CA TYR A 64 1.48 -11.63 -9.88
C TYR A 64 2.86 -11.92 -10.46
N SER A 65 3.06 -13.14 -10.98
CA SER A 65 4.35 -13.60 -11.49
C SER A 65 4.90 -12.78 -12.68
N ASP A 66 4.04 -12.03 -13.37
CA ASP A 66 4.36 -11.10 -14.45
C ASP A 66 4.98 -9.78 -13.94
N LEU A 67 4.78 -9.45 -12.67
CA LEU A 67 5.37 -8.29 -12.04
C LEU A 67 6.74 -8.63 -11.45
N GLY A 68 7.71 -7.74 -11.65
CA GLY A 68 9.04 -7.92 -11.07
C GLY A 68 9.02 -7.74 -9.55
N ARG A 69 9.80 -8.55 -8.83
CA ARG A 69 9.91 -8.47 -7.37
C ARG A 69 10.28 -7.07 -6.88
N SER A 70 11.22 -6.40 -7.56
CA SER A 70 11.63 -5.02 -7.23
C SER A 70 10.48 -4.02 -7.38
N TYR A 71 9.64 -4.20 -8.39
CA TYR A 71 8.44 -3.40 -8.61
C TYR A 71 7.43 -3.58 -7.47
N LEU A 72 7.15 -4.83 -7.08
CA LEU A 72 6.27 -5.16 -5.96
C LEU A 72 6.81 -4.57 -4.64
N LYS A 73 8.10 -4.70 -4.37
CA LYS A 73 8.74 -4.13 -3.18
C LYS A 73 8.62 -2.60 -3.13
N LYS A 74 8.88 -1.91 -4.25
CA LYS A 74 8.71 -0.45 -4.36
C LYS A 74 7.26 -0.05 -4.04
N MET A 75 6.29 -0.78 -4.59
CA MET A 75 4.86 -0.55 -4.34
C MET A 75 4.48 -0.75 -2.86
N VAL A 76 4.93 -1.83 -2.24
CA VAL A 76 4.69 -2.12 -0.82
C VAL A 76 5.22 -0.99 0.07
N VAL A 77 6.47 -0.58 -0.15
CA VAL A 77 7.09 0.50 0.62
C VAL A 77 6.36 1.83 0.42
N ALA A 78 5.95 2.15 -0.81
CA ALA A 78 5.17 3.36 -1.10
C ALA A 78 3.84 3.37 -0.33
N GLN A 79 3.08 2.28 -0.39
CA GLN A 79 1.78 2.20 0.30
C GLN A 79 1.90 2.19 1.82
N LEU A 80 2.96 1.58 2.37
CA LEU A 80 3.26 1.65 3.81
C LEU A 80 3.54 3.09 4.28
N ASN A 81 4.02 3.94 3.37
CA ASN A 81 4.22 5.37 3.62
C ASN A 81 2.98 6.22 3.32
N GLY A 82 1.88 5.61 2.91
CA GLY A 82 0.62 6.27 2.58
C GLY A 82 0.52 6.73 1.13
N ASP A 83 1.50 6.40 0.29
CA ASP A 83 1.44 6.66 -1.15
C ASP A 83 0.80 5.46 -1.88
N TYR A 84 -0.48 5.61 -2.23
CA TYR A 84 -1.25 4.58 -2.95
C TYR A 84 -1.20 4.76 -4.46
N LYS A 85 -0.34 5.63 -4.98
CA LYS A 85 -0.11 5.74 -6.42
C LYS A 85 0.53 4.46 -6.94
N ILE A 86 0.00 3.96 -8.05
CA ILE A 86 0.54 2.77 -8.70
C ILE A 86 1.81 3.19 -9.45
N PRO A 87 2.98 2.61 -9.11
CA PRO A 87 4.22 2.98 -9.79
C PRO A 87 4.11 2.63 -11.27
N LEU A 88 4.59 3.55 -12.11
CA LEU A 88 4.80 3.29 -13.53
C LEU A 88 5.92 2.26 -13.64
N GLN A 89 5.69 1.18 -14.38
CA GLN A 89 6.79 0.29 -14.76
C GLN A 89 7.77 1.12 -15.60
N GLU A 90 9.08 1.02 -15.34
CA GLU A 90 10.14 1.95 -15.81
C GLU A 90 10.25 2.11 -17.35
N ASN A 91 9.38 1.44 -18.12
CA ASN A 91 9.14 1.63 -19.55
C ASN A 91 7.86 2.44 -19.88
N ALA A 92 7.39 3.31 -18.98
CA ALA A 92 6.23 4.17 -19.19
C ALA A 92 6.52 5.60 -18.68
N THR A 93 6.96 6.45 -19.59
CA THR A 93 7.10 7.90 -19.42
C THR A 93 5.73 8.57 -19.54
N SER A 94 5.33 9.40 -18.57
CA SER A 94 4.42 10.55 -18.77
C SER A 94 4.41 11.49 -17.55
N THR A 95 4.40 12.79 -17.85
CA THR A 95 4.64 13.93 -16.95
C THR A 95 3.41 14.85 -16.90
N SER A 96 2.58 14.77 -15.85
CA SER A 96 1.67 15.85 -15.41
C SER A 96 1.09 15.56 -13.99
N PRO A 97 0.84 16.59 -13.13
CA PRO A 97 0.65 16.39 -11.68
C PRO A 97 -0.73 15.84 -11.25
N PHE A 98 -1.74 15.91 -12.13
CA PHE A 98 -3.07 15.31 -11.92
C PHE A 98 -3.29 14.06 -12.78
N VAL A 99 -2.24 13.63 -13.50
CA VAL A 99 -2.27 12.58 -14.51
C VAL A 99 -1.13 11.60 -14.23
N SER A 100 -1.30 10.76 -13.21
CA SER A 100 -0.64 9.44 -13.21
C SER A 100 -1.66 8.31 -13.37
N PHE A 101 -2.94 8.66 -13.56
CA PHE A 101 -4.04 7.70 -13.64
C PHE A 101 -4.55 7.42 -15.06
N ALA A 102 -4.33 8.28 -16.06
CA ALA A 102 -4.61 7.92 -17.46
C ALA A 102 -3.95 8.89 -18.45
N VAL A 103 -3.29 8.35 -19.48
CA VAL A 103 -3.01 8.95 -20.81
C VAL A 103 -1.76 9.84 -20.97
N GLN A 104 -0.79 9.35 -21.78
CA GLN A 104 -0.23 10.17 -22.87
C GLN A 104 0.36 9.30 -24.01
N GLY A 105 -0.34 9.26 -25.15
CA GLY A 105 0.31 9.09 -26.46
C GLY A 105 0.73 7.71 -26.94
N GLY A 106 0.18 6.60 -26.41
CA GLY A 106 0.39 5.26 -26.98
C GLY A 106 0.14 4.10 -26.02
N TRP A 107 -1.13 3.80 -25.74
CA TRP A 107 -1.63 2.53 -25.16
C TRP A 107 -0.77 1.83 -24.09
N LYS A 108 -0.32 2.54 -23.05
CA LYS A 108 0.21 1.90 -21.83
C LYS A 108 -0.52 2.35 -20.57
N GLY A 109 -1.81 1.97 -20.49
CA GLY A 109 -2.60 2.05 -19.25
C GLY A 109 -2.08 1.10 -18.16
N ILE A 110 -2.58 1.26 -16.94
CA ILE A 110 -2.24 0.39 -15.79
C ILE A 110 -2.77 -1.01 -16.09
N THR A 111 -1.94 -2.05 -16.02
CA THR A 111 -2.42 -3.42 -16.25
C THR A 111 -3.30 -3.90 -15.10
N VAL A 112 -4.17 -4.88 -15.38
CA VAL A 112 -4.98 -5.56 -14.34
C VAL A 112 -4.09 -6.12 -13.22
N SER A 113 -2.93 -6.70 -13.55
CA SER A 113 -1.96 -7.20 -12.56
C SER A 113 -1.42 -6.09 -11.67
N GLN A 114 -1.01 -4.95 -12.22
CA GLN A 114 -0.50 -3.81 -11.45
C GLN A 114 -1.57 -3.26 -10.50
N MET A 115 -2.79 -3.12 -10.99
CA MET A 115 -3.93 -2.68 -10.18
C MET A 115 -4.27 -3.69 -9.08
N GLY A 116 -4.34 -4.96 -9.43
CA GLY A 116 -4.61 -6.04 -8.47
C GLY A 116 -3.57 -6.06 -7.36
N ALA A 117 -2.29 -6.02 -7.72
CA ALA A 117 -1.19 -6.03 -6.75
C ALA A 117 -1.25 -4.82 -5.81
N ALA A 118 -1.62 -3.65 -6.32
CA ALA A 118 -1.81 -2.45 -5.51
C ALA A 118 -2.97 -2.61 -4.52
N ILE A 119 -4.10 -3.18 -4.94
CA ILE A 119 -5.24 -3.44 -4.06
C ILE A 119 -4.88 -4.51 -3.01
N ASP A 120 -4.25 -5.61 -3.40
CA ASP A 120 -3.82 -6.67 -2.48
C ASP A 120 -2.78 -6.20 -1.47
N THR A 121 -1.87 -5.32 -1.89
CA THR A 121 -0.94 -4.65 -0.98
C THR A 121 -1.70 -3.81 0.04
N ALA A 122 -2.67 -3.00 -0.40
CA ALA A 122 -3.45 -2.16 0.48
C ALA A 122 -4.32 -2.97 1.45
N ILE A 123 -4.88 -4.10 1.00
CA ILE A 123 -5.58 -5.08 1.84
C ILE A 123 -4.60 -5.63 2.88
N SER A 124 -3.43 -6.09 2.45
CA SER A 124 -2.41 -6.68 3.34
C SER A 124 -1.94 -5.70 4.40
N ILE A 125 -1.76 -4.43 4.04
CA ILE A 125 -1.42 -3.36 4.98
C ILE A 125 -2.57 -3.10 5.96
N ALA A 126 -3.81 -3.04 5.48
CA ALA A 126 -4.99 -2.86 6.33
C ALA A 126 -5.21 -4.02 7.30
N LEU A 127 -4.79 -5.23 6.95
CA LEU A 127 -4.76 -6.41 7.82
C LEU A 127 -3.62 -6.37 8.85
N GLY A 128 -2.74 -5.37 8.78
CA GLY A 128 -1.57 -5.28 9.63
C GLY A 128 -0.46 -6.24 9.21
N GLY A 129 -0.42 -6.64 7.94
CA GLY A 129 0.47 -7.66 7.39
C GLY A 129 -0.29 -8.92 7.01
N ILE A 130 0.37 -9.75 6.21
CA ILE A 130 -0.12 -11.08 5.88
C ILE A 130 0.80 -12.13 6.49
N ALA A 131 0.18 -13.12 7.14
CA ALA A 131 0.86 -14.32 7.59
C ALA A 131 1.12 -15.24 6.39
N THR A 132 1.95 -16.27 6.58
CA THR A 132 2.26 -17.30 5.57
C THR A 132 1.02 -17.92 4.90
N ALA A 133 -0.13 -17.93 5.58
CA ALA A 133 -1.40 -18.44 5.04
C ALA A 133 -2.08 -17.54 3.98
N GLY A 134 -1.61 -16.30 3.78
CA GLY A 134 -2.07 -15.39 2.71
C GLY A 134 -3.32 -14.57 3.02
N ILE A 135 -3.67 -13.69 2.08
CA ILE A 135 -4.77 -12.70 2.20
C ILE A 135 -6.11 -13.39 2.44
N LYS A 136 -6.45 -14.43 1.67
CA LYS A 136 -7.72 -15.16 1.81
C LYS A 136 -7.91 -15.75 3.20
N ALA A 137 -6.88 -16.37 3.76
CA ALA A 137 -6.95 -16.95 5.10
C ALA A 137 -7.16 -15.87 6.16
N ALA A 138 -6.42 -14.75 6.06
CA ALA A 138 -6.59 -13.62 6.96
C ALA A 138 -8.01 -13.03 6.89
N LEU A 139 -8.55 -12.82 5.68
CA LEU A 139 -9.93 -12.35 5.48
C LEU A 139 -11.00 -13.36 5.92
N SER A 140 -10.72 -14.67 5.82
CA SER A 140 -11.65 -15.72 6.26
C SER A 140 -11.70 -15.87 7.77
N SER A 141 -10.63 -15.47 8.47
CA SER A 141 -10.57 -15.51 9.94
C SER A 141 -11.40 -14.42 10.64
N MET A 142 -11.86 -13.42 9.88
CA MET A 142 -12.67 -12.31 10.38
C MET A 142 -14.13 -12.43 9.96
N SER A 143 -15.00 -11.60 10.55
CA SER A 143 -16.41 -11.54 10.15
C SER A 143 -16.52 -11.07 8.70
N LYS A 144 -17.52 -11.59 7.96
CA LYS A 144 -17.77 -11.21 6.55
C LYS A 144 -17.89 -9.68 6.37
N SER A 145 -18.50 -8.99 7.34
CA SER A 145 -18.63 -7.53 7.32
C SER A 145 -17.28 -6.82 7.47
N ALA A 146 -16.43 -7.30 8.39
CA ALA A 146 -15.08 -6.77 8.57
C ALA A 146 -14.23 -6.98 7.30
N ALA A 147 -14.27 -8.17 6.71
CA ALA A 147 -13.54 -8.50 5.49
C ALA A 147 -13.95 -7.60 4.32
N LYS A 148 -15.27 -7.42 4.13
CA LYS A 148 -15.80 -6.49 3.12
C LYS A 148 -15.32 -5.06 3.34
N ASN A 149 -15.30 -4.58 4.58
CA ASN A 149 -14.83 -3.24 4.90
C ASN A 149 -13.34 -3.06 4.63
N VAL A 150 -12.51 -4.04 4.99
CA VAL A 150 -11.06 -4.03 4.69
C VAL A 150 -10.84 -3.88 3.19
N ILE A 151 -11.48 -4.74 2.38
CA ILE A 151 -11.38 -4.67 0.92
C ILE A 151 -11.90 -3.33 0.41
N LYS A 152 -13.09 -2.89 0.84
CA LYS A 152 -13.70 -1.62 0.40
C LYS A 152 -12.77 -0.43 0.66
N THR A 153 -12.17 -0.35 1.85
CA THR A 153 -11.24 0.72 2.20
C THR A 153 -9.96 0.65 1.36
N ALA A 154 -9.41 -0.55 1.14
CA ALA A 154 -8.24 -0.74 0.28
C ALA A 154 -8.52 -0.30 -1.16
N VAL A 155 -9.66 -0.71 -1.72
CA VAL A 155 -10.10 -0.33 -3.06
C VAL A 155 -10.25 1.18 -3.18
N ILE A 156 -10.93 1.84 -2.23
CA ILE A 156 -11.08 3.30 -2.25
C ILE A 156 -9.73 4.02 -2.18
N LYS A 157 -8.78 3.50 -1.39
CA LYS A 157 -7.43 4.09 -1.29
C LYS A 157 -6.66 4.01 -2.61
N VAL A 158 -6.83 2.93 -3.37
CA VAL A 158 -6.07 2.68 -4.60
C VAL A 158 -6.77 3.27 -5.83
N LEU A 159 -8.08 3.05 -5.98
CA LEU A 159 -8.88 3.50 -7.13
C LEU A 159 -9.45 4.90 -6.97
N GLY A 160 -9.46 5.45 -5.75
CA GLY A 160 -10.19 6.68 -5.44
C GLY A 160 -11.71 6.53 -5.46
N SER A 161 -12.24 5.32 -5.73
CA SER A 161 -13.67 5.05 -5.90
C SER A 161 -14.05 3.68 -5.32
N SER A 162 -15.35 3.46 -5.11
CA SER A 162 -15.87 2.18 -4.61
C SER A 162 -16.34 1.32 -5.78
N VAL A 163 -16.17 0.01 -5.64
CA VAL A 163 -16.80 -0.99 -6.52
C VAL A 163 -18.10 -1.52 -5.90
N PRO A 164 -18.97 -2.19 -6.68
CA PRO A 164 -20.18 -2.80 -6.14
C PRO A 164 -19.89 -3.83 -5.05
N ALA A 165 -20.79 -3.91 -4.06
CA ALA A 165 -20.65 -4.84 -2.93
C ALA A 165 -20.62 -6.32 -3.35
N ALA A 166 -21.29 -6.66 -4.46
CA ALA A 166 -21.28 -8.00 -5.03
C ALA A 166 -19.88 -8.41 -5.51
N THR A 167 -19.14 -7.49 -6.15
CA THR A 167 -17.74 -7.70 -6.57
C THR A 167 -16.84 -7.97 -5.37
N ILE A 168 -17.00 -7.20 -4.29
CA ILE A 168 -16.24 -7.40 -3.05
C ILE A 168 -16.56 -8.77 -2.44
N GLU A 169 -17.84 -9.15 -2.43
CA GLU A 169 -18.27 -10.45 -1.89
C GLU A 169 -17.74 -11.63 -2.71
N TYR A 170 -17.73 -11.51 -4.03
CA TYR A 170 -17.13 -12.48 -4.91
C TYR A 170 -15.62 -12.61 -4.67
N ALA A 171 -14.91 -11.48 -4.57
CA ALA A 171 -13.46 -11.41 -4.38
C ALA A 171 -12.97 -12.08 -3.08
N LEU A 172 -13.78 -12.13 -2.03
CA LEU A 172 -13.44 -12.79 -0.76
C LEU A 172 -13.12 -14.29 -0.91
N ASN A 173 -13.58 -14.93 -1.98
CA ASN A 173 -13.38 -16.36 -2.20
C ASN A 173 -12.02 -16.69 -2.85
N TYR A 174 -11.24 -15.68 -3.23
CA TYR A 174 -10.01 -15.82 -4.00
C TYR A 174 -8.77 -15.53 -3.16
N ALA A 175 -7.64 -16.16 -3.54
CA ALA A 175 -6.34 -15.92 -2.92
C ALA A 175 -5.88 -14.47 -3.09
N SER A 176 -6.23 -13.88 -4.24
CA SER A 176 -6.03 -12.48 -4.60
C SER A 176 -7.38 -11.80 -4.84
N PRO A 177 -7.98 -11.20 -3.79
CA PRO A 177 -9.19 -10.40 -3.94
C PRO A 177 -8.97 -9.16 -4.83
N GLY A 178 -7.79 -8.54 -4.75
CA GLY A 178 -7.41 -7.37 -5.54
C GLY A 178 -7.42 -7.63 -7.04
N TYR A 179 -6.89 -8.76 -7.51
CA TYR A 179 -6.92 -9.11 -8.93
C TYR A 179 -8.35 -9.28 -9.45
N GLN A 180 -9.25 -9.91 -8.67
CA GLN A 180 -10.65 -10.06 -9.09
C GLN A 180 -11.37 -8.72 -9.21
N ILE A 181 -11.05 -7.77 -8.32
CA ILE A 181 -11.62 -6.42 -8.36
C ILE A 181 -11.05 -5.63 -9.55
N ALA A 182 -9.75 -5.74 -9.81
CA ALA A 182 -9.11 -5.12 -10.97
C ALA A 182 -9.68 -5.66 -12.28
N LYS A 183 -9.90 -6.98 -12.37
CA LYS A 183 -10.53 -7.61 -13.54
C LYS A 183 -11.96 -7.13 -13.73
N TYR A 184 -12.76 -7.09 -12.66
CA TYR A 184 -14.10 -6.52 -12.71
C TYR A 184 -14.08 -5.08 -13.22
N TRP A 185 -13.08 -4.28 -12.81
CA TRP A 185 -12.96 -2.91 -13.28
C TRP A 185 -12.64 -2.84 -14.78
N ASP A 186 -11.67 -3.61 -15.28
CA ASP A 186 -11.35 -3.74 -16.72
C ASP A 186 -12.59 -4.19 -17.51
N GLU A 187 -13.44 -5.06 -16.96
CA GLU A 187 -14.70 -5.48 -17.62
C GLU A 187 -15.73 -4.35 -17.77
N HIS A 188 -15.62 -3.26 -17.00
CA HIS A 188 -16.63 -2.19 -16.90
C HIS A 188 -16.10 -0.79 -17.23
N ASP A 189 -14.86 -0.67 -17.67
CA ASP A 189 -14.27 0.61 -18.03
C ASP A 189 -14.55 1.03 -19.49
N ALA A 190 -13.95 2.14 -19.93
CA ALA A 190 -14.17 2.69 -21.27
C ALA A 190 -13.74 1.76 -22.41
N TYR A 191 -12.79 0.85 -22.17
CA TYR A 191 -12.30 -0.11 -23.15
C TYR A 191 -12.27 -1.53 -22.56
N PRO A 192 -13.44 -2.19 -22.47
CA PRO A 192 -13.57 -3.41 -21.70
C PRO A 192 -12.67 -4.57 -22.15
N ASN A 193 -12.18 -5.34 -21.19
CA ASN A 193 -11.47 -6.62 -21.40
C ASN A 193 -10.17 -6.50 -22.20
N ASN A 194 -9.46 -5.38 -22.07
CA ASN A 194 -8.18 -5.19 -22.76
C ASN A 194 -6.98 -5.52 -21.85
N GLY A 195 -7.24 -5.98 -20.62
CA GLY A 195 -6.22 -6.30 -19.63
C GLY A 195 -5.58 -5.06 -19.00
N ARG A 196 -6.19 -3.88 -19.18
CA ARG A 196 -5.73 -2.60 -18.67
C ARG A 196 -6.89 -1.83 -18.07
N ILE A 197 -6.59 -1.16 -16.98
CA ILE A 197 -7.50 -0.22 -16.34
C ILE A 197 -7.49 1.09 -17.12
N ASN A 198 -8.66 1.44 -17.63
CA ASN A 198 -8.98 2.70 -18.26
C ASN A 198 -9.92 3.46 -17.30
N PHE A 199 -9.78 4.79 -17.23
CA PHE A 199 -10.60 5.66 -16.38
C PHE A 199 -11.40 6.63 -17.26
#